data_AF-A0A928R393-F1
#
_entry.id   AF-A0A928R393-F1
#
_cell.length_a   1.000
_cell.length_b   1.000
_cell.length_c   1.000
_cell.angle_alpha   90.00
_cell.angle_beta   90.00
_cell.angle_gamma   90.00
#
_symmetry.space_group_name_H-M   'P 1'
#
loop_
_entity.id
_entity.type
_entity.pdbx_description
1 polymer ?
#
loop_
_entity_poly.entity_id
_entity_poly.type
_entity_poly.pdbx_seq_one_letter_code
_entity_poly.pdbx_strand_id
1 'polypeptide(L)'
;MEGIKDLRNCLRYNILQQKRVCKITGLSPKGLKAKLSVPKRFTLYEIVGIKKALSLSMDEVIKIFAPFVAKHNKREETEADAVD
;
A
#
# COMPACT_ATOMS: atom_id res chain seq x y z
N MET A 1 2.41 -8.38 8.92
CA MET A 1 2.21 -7.81 7.57
C MET A 1 2.47 -8.90 6.54
N GLU A 2 1.48 -9.74 6.29
CA GLU A 2 1.55 -10.85 5.34
C GLU A 2 1.22 -10.36 3.92
N GLY A 3 0.13 -9.60 3.75
CA GLY A 3 -0.30 -9.08 2.44
C GLY A 3 0.73 -8.24 1.66
N ILE A 4 1.57 -7.43 2.31
CA ILE A 4 2.66 -6.73 1.61
C ILE A 4 3.79 -7.65 1.16
N LYS A 5 4.08 -8.71 1.92
CA LYS A 5 5.10 -9.69 1.52
C LYS A 5 4.62 -10.43 0.28
N ASP A 6 3.33 -10.75 0.22
CA ASP A 6 2.71 -11.42 -0.93
C ASP A 6 2.70 -10.51 -2.16
N LEU A 7 2.31 -9.23 -2.00
CA LEU A 7 2.40 -8.24 -3.07
C LEU A 7 3.84 -8.09 -3.60
N ARG A 8 4.83 -8.04 -2.69
CA ARG A 8 6.25 -7.96 -3.06
C ARG A 8 6.71 -9.21 -3.82
N ASN A 9 6.27 -10.40 -3.41
CA ASN A 9 6.62 -11.64 -4.09
C ASN A 9 5.96 -11.71 -5.48
N CYS A 10 4.69 -11.37 -5.60
CA CYS A 10 3.97 -11.28 -6.87
C CYS A 10 4.72 -10.38 -7.87
N LEU A 11 5.11 -9.17 -7.43
CA LEU A 11 5.84 -8.22 -8.26
C LEU A 11 7.31 -8.59 -8.51
N ARG A 12 7.89 -9.48 -7.70
CA ARG A 12 9.25 -9.98 -7.91
C ARG A 12 9.31 -10.99 -9.05
N TYR A 13 8.32 -11.87 -9.14
CA TYR A 13 8.27 -12.94 -10.14
C TYR A 13 7.54 -12.54 -11.42
N ASN A 14 6.77 -11.43 -11.40
CA ASN A 14 6.07 -10.92 -12.57
C ASN A 14 6.61 -9.54 -13.01
N ILE A 15 7.64 -9.57 -13.85
CA ILE A 15 8.31 -8.37 -14.39
C ILE A 15 7.34 -7.46 -15.15
N LEU A 16 6.38 -8.05 -15.89
CA LEU A 16 5.39 -7.28 -16.65
C LEU A 16 4.47 -6.48 -15.73
N GLN A 17 3.94 -7.13 -14.69
CA GLN A 17 3.12 -6.46 -13.68
C GLN A 17 3.92 -5.40 -12.92
N GLN A 18 5.17 -5.68 -12.57
CA GLN A 18 6.06 -4.70 -11.94
C GLN A 18 6.24 -3.45 -12.80
N LYS A 19 6.50 -3.61 -14.10
CA LYS A 19 6.61 -2.48 -15.05
C LYS A 19 5.29 -1.70 -15.14
N ARG A 20 4.15 -2.39 -15.18
CA ARG A 20 2.83 -1.75 -15.22
C ARG A 20 2.54 -0.94 -13.96
N VAL A 21 2.86 -1.48 -12.78
CA VAL A 21 2.75 -0.75 -11.51
C VAL A 21 3.62 0.50 -11.55
N CYS A 22 4.92 0.36 -11.87
CA CYS A 22 5.85 1.49 -11.94
C CYS A 22 5.35 2.59 -12.89
N LYS A 23 4.83 2.20 -14.07
CA LYS A 23 4.30 3.14 -15.07
C LYS A 23 3.08 3.92 -14.56
N ILE A 24 2.16 3.26 -13.84
CA ILE A 24 0.94 3.90 -13.35
C ILE A 24 1.22 4.76 -12.11
N THR A 25 2.03 4.27 -11.17
CA THR A 25 2.32 4.97 -9.92
C THR A 25 3.40 6.04 -10.07
N GLY A 26 4.11 6.08 -11.20
CA GLY A 26 5.28 6.95 -11.39
C GLY A 26 6.51 6.55 -10.56
N LEU A 27 6.48 5.37 -9.93
CA LEU A 27 7.59 4.90 -9.10
C LEU A 27 8.67 4.26 -9.97
N SER A 28 9.93 4.52 -9.64
CA SER A 28 11.02 3.71 -10.18
C SER A 28 10.96 2.29 -9.60
N PRO A 29 11.49 1.26 -10.29
CA PRO A 29 11.53 -0.10 -9.75
C PRO A 29 12.24 -0.19 -8.40
N LYS A 30 13.31 0.61 -8.21
CA LYS A 30 14.02 0.74 -6.93
C LYS A 30 13.13 1.36 -5.86
N GLY A 31 12.39 2.42 -6.19
CA GLY A 31 11.45 3.09 -5.28
C GLY A 31 10.29 2.20 -4.86
N LEU A 32 9.70 1.46 -5.80
CA LEU A 32 8.65 0.47 -5.54
C LEU A 32 9.16 -0.64 -4.61
N LYS A 33 10.34 -1.21 -4.90
CA LYS A 33 10.96 -2.24 -4.05
C LYS A 33 11.25 -1.70 -2.64
N ALA A 34 11.72 -0.46 -2.52
CA ALA A 34 11.99 0.17 -1.22
C ALA A 34 10.70 0.34 -0.40
N LYS A 35 9.60 0.82 -1.01
CA LYS A 35 8.30 0.98 -0.34
C LYS A 35 7.64 -0.34 0.04
N LEU A 36 7.88 -1.41 -0.72
CA LEU A 36 7.41 -2.76 -0.41
C LEU A 36 8.26 -3.47 0.65
N SER A 37 9.50 -3.05 0.86
CA SER A 37 10.45 -3.72 1.78
C SER A 37 10.52 -3.04 3.14
N VAL A 38 10.44 -1.72 3.16
CA VAL A 38 10.33 -0.92 4.38
C VAL A 38 8.88 -0.46 4.44
N PRO A 39 8.19 -0.57 5.59
CA PRO A 39 6.83 -0.06 5.75
C PRO A 39 6.83 1.48 5.69
N LYS A 40 7.08 2.05 4.51
CA LYS A 40 6.94 3.46 4.20
C LYS A 40 5.52 3.71 3.73
N ARG A 41 5.02 4.92 3.99
CA ARG A 41 3.68 5.32 3.56
C ARG A 41 3.59 5.27 2.04
N PHE A 42 2.66 4.46 1.55
CA PHE A 42 2.13 4.63 0.20
C PHE A 42 1.16 5.80 0.22
N THR A 43 1.19 6.64 -0.80
CA THR A 43 0.15 7.67 -0.98
C THR A 43 -1.12 7.00 -1.49
N LEU A 44 -2.28 7.65 -1.29
CA LEU A 44 -3.55 7.17 -1.85
C LEU A 44 -3.46 6.98 -3.39
N TYR A 45 -2.77 7.90 -4.07
CA TYR A 45 -2.50 7.78 -5.51
C TYR A 45 -1.75 6.49 -5.86
N GLU A 46 -0.70 6.15 -5.10
CA GLU A 46 0.08 4.92 -5.33
C GLU A 46 -0.73 3.66 -5.02
N ILE A 47 -1.55 3.66 -3.97
CA ILE A 47 -2.42 2.54 -3.60
C ILE A 47 -3.45 2.29 -4.72
N VAL A 48 -4.13 3.35 -5.17
CA VAL A 48 -5.09 3.28 -6.29
C VAL A 48 -4.39 2.85 -7.58
N GLY A 49 -3.15 3.32 -7.81
CA GLY A 49 -2.34 2.92 -8.95
C GLY A 49 -2.01 1.43 -8.94
N ILE A 50 -1.60 0.88 -7.79
CA ILE A 50 -1.34 -0.56 -7.60
C ILE A 50 -2.62 -1.36 -7.82
N LYS A 51 -3.76 -0.92 -7.24
CA LYS A 51 -5.07 -1.54 -7.46
C LYS A 51 -5.39 -1.64 -8.95
N LYS A 52 -5.24 -0.54 -9.69
CA LYS A 52 -5.53 -0.48 -11.14
C LYS A 52 -4.55 -1.32 -11.97
N ALA A 53 -3.28 -1.36 -11.59
CA ALA A 53 -2.25 -2.11 -12.29
C ALA A 53 -2.43 -3.63 -12.18
N LEU A 54 -2.89 -4.09 -11.02
CA LEU A 54 -3.02 -5.49 -10.67
C LEU A 54 -4.48 -5.99 -10.69
N SER A 55 -5.43 -5.13 -11.04
CA SER A 55 -6.87 -5.41 -11.02
C SER A 55 -7.37 -5.94 -9.68
N LEU A 56 -6.83 -5.43 -8.58
CA LEU A 56 -7.21 -5.85 -7.23
C LEU A 56 -8.63 -5.36 -6.89
N SER A 57 -9.35 -6.20 -6.15
CA SER A 57 -10.56 -5.81 -5.42
C SER A 57 -10.23 -4.82 -4.29
N MET A 58 -11.23 -4.09 -3.82
CA MET A 58 -11.03 -3.20 -2.67
C MET A 58 -10.68 -3.97 -1.39
N ASP A 59 -11.21 -5.19 -1.23
CA ASP A 59 -10.90 -6.04 -0.08
C ASP A 59 -9.44 -6.48 -0.06
N GLU A 60 -8.86 -6.83 -1.22
CA GLU A 60 -7.43 -7.15 -1.33
C GLU A 60 -6.57 -5.93 -1.01
N VAL A 61 -6.94 -4.76 -1.50
CA VAL A 61 -6.26 -3.49 -1.19
C VAL A 61 -6.29 -3.24 0.32
N ILE A 62 -7.45 -3.39 0.96
CA ILE A 62 -7.58 -3.22 2.41
C ILE A 62 -6.72 -4.26 3.14
N LYS A 63 -6.74 -5.54 2.77
CA LYS A 63 -5.87 -6.56 3.42
C LYS A 63 -4.37 -6.23 3.31
N ILE A 64 -3.95 -5.70 2.17
CA ILE A 64 -2.54 -5.35 1.91
C ILE A 64 -2.14 -4.09 2.70
N PHE A 65 -2.98 -3.05 2.69
CA PHE A 65 -2.61 -1.72 3.17
C PHE A 65 -3.25 -1.31 4.52
N ALA A 66 -4.26 -2.02 5.05
CA ALA A 66 -4.89 -1.73 6.35
C ALA A 66 -3.91 -1.65 7.53
N PRO A 67 -2.85 -2.48 7.62
CA PRO A 67 -1.86 -2.34 8.68
C PRO A 67 -1.13 -0.98 8.71
N PHE A 68 -1.22 -0.21 7.62
CA PHE A 68 -0.63 1.13 7.48
C PHE A 68 -1.63 2.25 7.82
N VAL A 69 -2.91 2.03 7.53
CA VAL A 69 -3.99 2.97 7.84
C VAL A 69 -4.33 2.92 9.33
N ALA A 70 -4.42 1.73 9.93
CA ALA A 70 -4.77 1.55 11.34
C ALA A 70 -3.72 2.11 12.32
N LYS A 71 -2.45 2.21 11.92
CA LYS A 71 -1.40 2.85 12.75
C LYS A 71 -1.52 4.38 12.80
N HIS A 72 -2.30 4.97 11.90
CA HIS A 72 -2.54 6.41 11.86
C HIS A 72 -3.76 6.83 12.67
N ASN A 73 -4.78 5.99 12.77
CA ASN A 73 -6.00 6.29 13.54
C ASN A 73 -5.86 6.07 15.06
N LYS A 74 -4.70 5.60 15.55
CA LYS A 74 -4.44 5.50 17.01
C LYS A 74 -3.95 6.80 17.66
N ARG A 75 -4.02 7.94 16.95
CA ARG A 75 -3.67 9.26 17.52
C ARG A 75 -4.86 10.20 17.70
N GLU A 76 -6.07 9.81 17.30
CA GLU A 76 -7.27 10.68 17.37
C GLU A 76 -8.41 10.10 18.23
N GLU A 77 -8.11 9.26 19.24
CA GLU A 77 -9.10 8.79 20.23
C GLU A 77 -8.84 9.33 21.65
N THR A 78 -8.17 10.49 21.81
CA THR A 78 -7.88 11.05 23.16
C THR A 78 -8.48 12.42 23.47
N GLU A 79 -9.27 13.05 22.58
CA GLU A 79 -9.78 14.42 22.82
C GLU A 79 -11.23 14.65 22.33
N ALA A 80 -12.14 13.70 22.56
CA ALA A 80 -13.57 13.90 22.26
C ALA A 80 -14.51 13.51 23.41
N ASP A 81 -14.02 13.48 24.66
CA ASP A 81 -14.80 13.05 25.83
C ASP A 81 -14.63 13.97 27.05
N ALA A 82 -14.48 15.28 26.82
CA ALA A 82 -14.35 16.26 27.92
C ALA A 82 -14.93 17.64 27.55
N VAL A 83 -16.23 17.72 27.28
CA VAL A 83 -16.99 18.98 27.43
C VAL A 83 -18.42 18.65 27.89
N ASP A 84 -18.63 18.75 29.20
CA ASP A 84 -19.91 19.14 29.84
C ASP A 84 -20.00 20.68 29.82
#